data_AF-A0A2P6V8D4-F1
#
_entry.id   AF-A0A2P6V8D4-F1
#
_cell.length_a   1.000
_cell.length_b   1.000
_cell.length_c   1.000
_cell.angle_alpha   90.00
_cell.angle_beta   90.00
_cell.angle_gamma   90.00
#
_symmetry.space_group_name_H-M   'P 1'
#
loop_
_entity.id
_entity.type
_entity.pdbx_description
1 polymer ?
#
loop_
_entity_poly.entity_id
_entity_poly.type
_entity_poly.pdbx_seq_one_letter_code
_entity_poly.pdbx_strand_id
1 'polypeptide(L)'
;MPLVNAAAGGKRSCVEALLAAGALPNAFSGDWPPLAWAARRGHTGCVEALLAGSADPNQLDADGWTALHQATSNGAACMPALLAAGADPLAIETVGKRTPLHWATHYGEAEAMQHLLEAAPEAAALKDRQGDTPLALALLGPHDDEVALLVLEKGSLQPAEEVLALIHEIETHLGTFDPLYAPYVARQPLTPHQWELIHTDCPVLAAALPAVLRRSTVEAGLLVHRLPPEHQARLRTAALCLGRMCVPALPTPLMWHLLALSVTP
;
A
#
# COMPACT_ATOMS: atom_id res chain seq x y z
N MET A 1 7.29 13.52 -35.07
CA MET A 1 5.99 12.86 -34.81
C MET A 1 4.98 13.88 -34.28
N PRO A 2 4.11 14.46 -35.14
CA PRO A 2 3.20 15.54 -34.74
C PRO A 2 2.25 15.15 -33.60
N LEU A 3 1.72 13.92 -33.62
CA LEU A 3 0.77 13.44 -32.62
C LEU A 3 1.38 13.31 -31.23
N VAL A 4 2.58 12.72 -31.14
CA VAL A 4 3.35 12.61 -29.88
C VAL A 4 3.61 14.00 -29.29
N ASN A 5 4.05 14.96 -30.10
CA ASN A 5 4.33 16.33 -29.63
C ASN A 5 3.06 17.07 -29.18
N ALA A 6 1.93 16.84 -29.86
CA ALA A 6 0.63 17.41 -29.47
C ALA A 6 0.15 16.84 -28.14
N ALA A 7 0.25 15.51 -27.96
CA ALA A 7 -0.12 14.81 -26.73
C ALA A 7 0.77 15.23 -25.55
N ALA A 8 2.10 15.25 -25.73
CA ALA A 8 3.06 15.69 -24.72
C ALA A 8 2.92 17.19 -24.37
N GLY A 9 2.39 18.01 -25.28
CA GLY A 9 2.15 19.44 -25.06
C GLY A 9 0.75 19.77 -24.53
N GLY A 10 -0.10 18.77 -24.26
CA GLY A 10 -1.47 18.99 -23.76
C GLY A 10 -2.42 19.63 -24.76
N LYS A 11 -2.10 19.60 -26.05
CA LYS A 11 -2.84 20.29 -27.11
C LYS A 11 -3.98 19.42 -27.64
N ARG A 12 -5.06 19.27 -26.88
CA ARG A 12 -6.21 18.40 -27.22
C ARG A 12 -6.73 18.63 -28.64
N SER A 13 -6.98 19.87 -29.04
CA SER A 13 -7.50 20.17 -30.39
C SER A 13 -6.53 19.75 -31.51
N CYS A 14 -5.22 19.81 -31.27
CA CYS A 14 -4.24 19.31 -32.22
C CYS A 14 -4.26 17.78 -32.29
N VAL A 15 -4.41 17.09 -31.15
CA VAL A 15 -4.56 15.63 -31.10
C VAL A 15 -5.79 15.20 -31.90
N GLU A 16 -6.95 15.79 -31.64
CA GLU A 16 -8.20 15.50 -32.35
C GLU A 16 -8.08 15.74 -33.86
N ALA A 17 -7.51 16.88 -34.27
CA ALA A 17 -7.30 17.20 -35.67
C ALA A 17 -6.33 16.22 -36.38
N LEU A 18 -5.27 15.79 -35.70
CA LEU A 18 -4.31 14.84 -36.24
C LEU A 18 -4.91 13.44 -36.37
N LEU A 19 -5.69 12.98 -35.39
CA LEU A 19 -6.41 11.71 -35.46
C LEU A 19 -7.45 11.72 -36.59
N ALA A 20 -8.21 12.82 -36.72
CA ALA A 20 -9.16 13.00 -37.84
C ALA A 20 -8.47 13.03 -39.21
N ALA A 21 -7.22 13.49 -39.27
CA ALA A 21 -6.38 13.44 -40.47
C ALA A 21 -5.74 12.07 -40.74
N GLY A 22 -6.06 11.04 -39.95
CA GLY A 22 -5.57 9.67 -40.13
C GLY A 22 -4.24 9.37 -39.44
N ALA A 23 -3.81 10.19 -38.47
CA ALA A 23 -2.65 9.84 -37.65
C ALA A 23 -2.93 8.56 -36.85
N LEU A 24 -1.98 7.63 -36.85
CA LEU A 24 -2.10 6.39 -36.10
C LEU A 24 -1.94 6.68 -34.60
N PRO A 25 -2.93 6.34 -33.75
CA PRO A 25 -2.96 6.70 -32.32
C PRO A 25 -1.82 6.04 -31.51
N ASN A 26 -1.37 4.86 -31.94
CA ASN A 26 -0.32 4.08 -31.29
C ASN A 26 1.06 4.26 -31.93
N ALA A 27 1.19 5.09 -32.97
CA ALA A 27 2.47 5.27 -33.64
C ALA A 27 3.40 6.18 -32.82
N PHE A 28 4.60 5.68 -32.52
CA PHE A 28 5.66 6.44 -31.86
C PHE A 28 7.03 6.05 -32.39
N SER A 29 7.96 6.99 -32.28
CA SER A 29 9.38 6.81 -32.54
C SER A 29 10.12 7.61 -31.47
N GLY A 30 10.73 6.94 -30.51
CA GLY A 30 11.28 7.54 -29.29
C GLY A 30 10.85 6.75 -28.06
N ASP A 31 10.88 7.41 -26.91
CA ASP A 31 10.76 6.71 -25.63
C ASP A 31 9.35 6.16 -25.39
N TRP A 32 8.30 6.98 -25.61
CA TRP A 32 6.92 6.61 -25.23
C TRP A 32 5.84 6.87 -26.30
N PRO A 33 4.75 6.06 -26.32
CA PRO A 33 3.55 6.31 -27.10
C PRO A 33 2.87 7.67 -26.82
N PRO A 34 2.04 8.22 -27.73
CA PRO A 34 1.30 9.45 -27.47
C PRO A 34 0.45 9.40 -26.19
N LEU A 35 -0.23 8.28 -25.96
CA LEU A 35 -1.07 8.07 -24.78
C LEU A 35 -0.26 8.10 -23.48
N ALA A 36 0.89 7.43 -23.47
CA ALA A 36 1.83 7.41 -22.35
C ALA A 36 2.38 8.81 -22.03
N TRP A 37 2.72 9.61 -23.05
CA TRP A 37 3.14 11.01 -22.85
C TRP A 37 2.04 11.89 -22.26
N ALA A 38 0.81 11.75 -22.75
CA ALA A 38 -0.34 12.49 -22.21
C ALA A 38 -0.63 12.08 -20.76
N ALA A 39 -0.57 10.78 -20.47
CA ALA A 39 -0.80 10.22 -19.15
C ALA A 39 0.24 10.68 -18.13
N ARG A 40 1.54 10.58 -18.46
CA ARG A 40 2.64 11.04 -17.60
C ARG A 40 2.52 12.51 -17.18
N ARG A 41 2.00 13.34 -18.08
CA ARG A 41 1.87 14.79 -17.87
C ARG A 41 0.50 15.20 -17.34
N GLY A 42 -0.37 14.25 -17.01
CA GLY A 42 -1.72 14.53 -16.50
C GLY A 42 -2.62 15.26 -17.48
N HIS A 43 -2.38 15.15 -18.79
CA HIS A 43 -3.17 15.81 -19.82
C HIS A 43 -4.45 15.02 -20.12
N THR A 44 -5.38 14.97 -19.15
CA THR A 44 -6.63 14.17 -19.22
C THR A 44 -7.40 14.41 -20.52
N GLY A 45 -7.51 15.66 -20.96
CA GLY A 45 -8.18 15.96 -22.22
C GLY A 45 -7.52 15.33 -23.46
N CYS A 46 -6.20 15.15 -23.47
CA CYS A 46 -5.49 14.44 -24.54
C CYS A 46 -5.63 12.92 -24.39
N VAL A 47 -5.61 12.40 -23.17
CA VAL A 47 -5.84 10.97 -22.89
C VAL A 47 -7.20 10.54 -23.42
N GLU A 48 -8.26 11.26 -23.07
CA GLU A 48 -9.62 10.98 -23.57
C GLU A 48 -9.71 11.03 -25.09
N ALA A 49 -9.09 12.04 -25.72
CA ALA A 49 -9.10 12.19 -27.18
C ALA A 49 -8.36 11.03 -27.89
N LEU A 50 -7.24 10.59 -27.33
CA LEU A 50 -6.47 9.46 -27.85
C LEU A 50 -7.23 8.14 -27.69
N LEU A 51 -7.85 7.90 -26.53
CA LEU A 51 -8.68 6.72 -26.27
C LEU A 51 -9.90 6.68 -27.20
N ALA A 52 -10.58 7.82 -27.39
CA ALA A 52 -11.67 7.95 -28.37
C ALA A 52 -11.18 7.70 -29.81
N GLY A 53 -9.92 8.04 -30.10
CA GLY A 53 -9.20 7.72 -31.33
C GLY A 53 -8.71 6.28 -31.44
N SER A 54 -9.16 5.37 -30.56
CA SER A 54 -8.74 3.95 -30.53
C SER A 54 -7.26 3.74 -30.22
N ALA A 55 -6.66 4.61 -29.40
CA ALA A 55 -5.37 4.32 -28.78
C ALA A 55 -5.50 3.08 -27.88
N ASP A 56 -4.51 2.19 -27.93
CA ASP A 56 -4.45 1.03 -27.07
C ASP A 56 -3.99 1.45 -25.66
N PRO A 57 -4.85 1.33 -24.62
CA PRO A 57 -4.48 1.70 -23.25
C PRO A 57 -3.37 0.83 -22.66
N ASN A 58 -3.15 -0.37 -23.21
CA ASN A 58 -2.16 -1.35 -22.76
C ASN A 58 -0.92 -1.39 -23.67
N GLN A 59 -0.79 -0.44 -24.59
CA GLN A 59 0.40 -0.31 -25.42
C GLN A 59 1.64 -0.16 -24.53
N LEU A 60 2.60 -1.07 -24.74
CA LEU A 60 3.87 -1.07 -24.04
C LEU A 60 4.87 -0.16 -24.74
N ASP A 61 5.69 0.53 -23.95
CA ASP A 61 6.92 1.17 -24.41
C ASP A 61 8.11 0.19 -24.42
N ALA A 62 9.32 0.71 -24.68
CA ALA A 62 10.54 -0.10 -24.78
C ALA A 62 10.93 -0.80 -23.47
N ASP A 63 10.54 -0.26 -22.33
CA ASP A 63 10.80 -0.82 -21.00
C ASP A 63 9.60 -1.64 -20.47
N GLY A 64 8.56 -1.80 -21.29
CA GLY A 64 7.35 -2.53 -20.94
C GLY A 64 6.40 -1.76 -20.03
N TRP A 65 6.48 -0.43 -20.01
CA TRP A 65 5.54 0.39 -19.25
C TRP A 65 4.28 0.66 -20.06
N THR A 66 3.14 0.62 -19.38
CA THR A 66 1.83 1.05 -19.92
C THR A 66 1.60 2.53 -19.63
N ALA A 67 0.54 3.10 -20.23
CA ALA A 67 0.09 4.45 -19.88
C ALA A 67 -0.26 4.60 -18.38
N LEU A 68 -0.75 3.54 -17.73
CA LEU A 68 -1.01 3.55 -16.28
C LEU A 68 0.28 3.68 -15.46
N HIS A 69 1.35 2.97 -15.81
CA HIS A 69 2.65 3.13 -15.14
C HIS A 69 3.15 4.57 -15.24
N GLN A 70 2.98 5.21 -16.40
CA GLN A 70 3.44 6.58 -16.60
C GLN A 70 2.59 7.59 -15.81
N ALA A 71 1.28 7.33 -15.66
CA ALA A 71 0.36 8.16 -14.90
C ALA A 71 0.67 8.21 -13.39
N THR A 72 1.39 7.24 -12.83
CA THR A 72 1.61 7.15 -11.38
C THR A 72 2.51 8.24 -10.81
N SER A 73 3.17 9.04 -11.65
CA SER A 73 4.11 10.09 -11.21
C SER A 73 3.49 11.48 -11.11
N ASN A 74 2.59 11.84 -12.02
CA ASN A 74 1.96 13.18 -12.09
C ASN A 74 0.59 13.14 -12.79
N GLY A 75 0.07 11.94 -13.07
CA GLY A 75 -1.07 11.71 -13.95
C GLY A 75 -2.27 11.09 -13.25
N ALA A 76 -2.34 11.13 -11.91
CA ALA A 76 -3.42 10.50 -11.15
C ALA A 76 -4.82 10.84 -11.70
N ALA A 77 -5.06 12.12 -12.01
CA ALA A 77 -6.32 12.62 -12.56
C ALA A 77 -6.76 12.00 -13.91
N CYS A 78 -5.87 11.36 -14.67
CA CYS A 78 -6.22 10.68 -15.92
C CYS A 78 -6.39 9.16 -15.78
N MET A 79 -6.02 8.58 -14.64
CA MET A 79 -6.13 7.14 -14.38
C MET A 79 -7.56 6.62 -14.48
N PRO A 80 -8.61 7.32 -13.99
CA PRO A 80 -9.98 6.86 -14.16
C PRO A 80 -10.37 6.68 -15.63
N ALA A 81 -9.93 7.58 -16.52
CA ALA A 81 -10.19 7.47 -17.95
C ALA A 81 -9.45 6.28 -18.58
N LEU A 82 -8.19 6.04 -18.17
CA LEU A 82 -7.41 4.88 -18.62
C LEU A 82 -8.05 3.56 -18.17
N LEU A 83 -8.39 3.46 -16.88
CA LEU A 83 -9.02 2.27 -16.30
C LEU A 83 -10.38 1.98 -16.95
N ALA A 84 -11.21 3.00 -17.15
CA ALA A 84 -12.50 2.87 -17.84
C ALA A 84 -12.36 2.40 -19.30
N ALA A 85 -11.24 2.72 -19.95
CA ALA A 85 -10.92 2.25 -21.29
C ALA A 85 -10.30 0.84 -21.33
N GLY A 86 -10.14 0.17 -20.19
CA GLY A 86 -9.61 -1.19 -20.10
C GLY A 86 -8.09 -1.25 -19.95
N ALA A 87 -7.44 -0.19 -19.45
CA ALA A 87 -6.05 -0.27 -19.02
C ALA A 87 -5.91 -1.27 -17.86
N ASP A 88 -4.89 -2.13 -17.93
CA ASP A 88 -4.63 -3.18 -16.94
C ASP A 88 -3.88 -2.62 -15.72
N PRO A 89 -4.51 -2.53 -14.52
CA PRO A 89 -3.85 -2.08 -13.30
C PRO A 89 -2.82 -3.08 -12.75
N LEU A 90 -2.82 -4.32 -13.26
CA LEU A 90 -1.89 -5.40 -12.87
C LEU A 90 -0.75 -5.58 -13.87
N ALA A 91 -0.65 -4.74 -14.90
CA ALA A 91 0.44 -4.79 -15.87
C ALA A 91 1.80 -4.78 -15.17
N ILE A 92 2.77 -5.56 -15.66
CA ILE A 92 4.09 -5.71 -15.04
C ILE A 92 5.16 -5.20 -16.01
N GLU A 93 5.92 -4.18 -15.60
CA GLU A 93 7.04 -3.68 -16.41
C GLU A 93 8.23 -4.65 -16.43
N THR A 94 9.11 -4.51 -17.42
CA THR A 94 10.06 -5.59 -17.75
C THR A 94 11.28 -5.66 -16.85
N VAL A 95 11.77 -4.52 -16.34
CA VAL A 95 13.06 -4.37 -15.69
C VAL A 95 12.98 -4.77 -14.22
N GLY A 96 12.10 -4.11 -13.47
CA GLY A 96 11.91 -4.28 -12.04
C GLY A 96 10.78 -5.25 -11.68
N LYS A 97 10.04 -5.78 -12.67
CA LYS A 97 8.81 -6.58 -12.43
C LYS A 97 7.78 -5.86 -11.56
N ARG A 98 7.72 -4.53 -11.66
CA ARG A 98 6.82 -3.69 -10.88
C ARG A 98 5.48 -3.51 -11.57
N THR A 99 4.44 -3.38 -10.78
CA THR A 99 3.11 -2.95 -11.23
C THR A 99 2.97 -1.44 -11.13
N PRO A 100 1.92 -0.82 -11.72
CA PRO A 100 1.60 0.58 -11.46
C PRO A 100 1.52 0.89 -9.96
N LEU A 101 0.99 -0.03 -9.13
CA LEU A 101 0.88 0.22 -7.69
C LEU A 101 2.25 0.33 -7.02
N HIS A 102 3.23 -0.48 -7.40
CA HIS A 102 4.60 -0.36 -6.89
C HIS A 102 5.20 1.01 -7.21
N TRP A 103 4.97 1.53 -8.42
CA TRP A 103 5.46 2.85 -8.82
C TRP A 103 4.71 3.99 -8.14
N ALA A 104 3.40 3.89 -7.99
CA ALA A 104 2.60 4.87 -7.24
C ALA A 104 3.07 4.95 -5.78
N THR A 105 3.32 3.79 -5.13
CA THR A 105 3.95 3.75 -3.81
C THR A 105 5.35 4.37 -3.82
N HIS A 106 6.19 4.01 -4.79
CA HIS A 106 7.55 4.53 -4.88
C HIS A 106 7.60 6.05 -5.07
N TYR A 107 6.58 6.67 -5.66
CA TYR A 107 6.46 8.11 -5.76
C TYR A 107 5.69 8.78 -4.61
N GLY A 108 5.00 7.99 -3.77
CA GLY A 108 4.18 8.50 -2.68
C GLY A 108 2.85 9.12 -3.15
N GLU A 109 2.38 8.76 -4.34
CA GLU A 109 1.20 9.37 -4.98
C GLU A 109 -0.09 8.70 -4.51
N ALA A 110 -0.60 9.14 -3.35
CA ALA A 110 -1.76 8.55 -2.68
C ALA A 110 -3.02 8.50 -3.57
N GLU A 111 -3.28 9.53 -4.39
CA GLU A 111 -4.42 9.56 -5.31
C GLU A 111 -4.30 8.47 -6.39
N ALA A 112 -3.11 8.29 -6.97
CA ALA A 112 -2.85 7.25 -7.95
C ALA A 112 -3.03 5.85 -7.32
N MET A 113 -2.54 5.66 -6.10
CA MET A 113 -2.71 4.42 -5.35
C MET A 113 -4.17 4.13 -5.04
N GLN A 114 -4.98 5.14 -4.68
CA GLN A 114 -6.41 4.98 -4.44
C GLN A 114 -7.11 4.43 -5.68
N HIS A 115 -6.88 5.03 -6.85
CA HIS A 115 -7.47 4.57 -8.10
C HIS A 115 -7.06 3.13 -8.46
N LEU A 116 -5.79 2.77 -8.23
CA LEU A 116 -5.29 1.42 -8.52
C LEU A 116 -5.85 0.38 -7.55
N LEU A 117 -5.90 0.67 -6.25
CA LEU A 117 -6.43 -0.24 -5.24
C LEU A 117 -7.96 -0.41 -5.34
N GLU A 118 -8.67 0.62 -5.80
CA GLU A 118 -10.09 0.53 -6.12
C GLU A 118 -10.36 -0.34 -7.36
N ALA A 119 -9.47 -0.30 -8.34
CA ALA A 119 -9.58 -1.11 -9.55
C ALA A 119 -9.12 -2.55 -9.36
N ALA A 120 -8.04 -2.77 -8.60
CA ALA A 120 -7.42 -4.07 -8.37
C ALA A 120 -6.74 -4.15 -6.99
N PRO A 121 -7.50 -4.45 -5.92
CA PRO A 121 -6.96 -4.56 -4.57
C PRO A 121 -5.91 -5.67 -4.43
N GLU A 122 -5.95 -6.71 -5.27
CA GLU A 122 -4.96 -7.78 -5.34
C GLU A 122 -3.56 -7.31 -5.78
N ALA A 123 -3.46 -6.16 -6.44
CA ALA A 123 -2.16 -5.56 -6.81
C ALA A 123 -1.25 -5.35 -5.59
N ALA A 124 -1.86 -5.17 -4.41
CA ALA A 124 -1.17 -4.98 -3.15
C ALA A 124 -0.34 -6.19 -2.71
N ALA A 125 -0.71 -7.41 -3.12
CA ALA A 125 -0.01 -8.65 -2.77
C ALA A 125 1.06 -9.07 -3.79
N LEU A 126 1.16 -8.37 -4.92
CA LEU A 126 2.15 -8.69 -5.94
C LEU A 126 3.54 -8.25 -5.49
N LYS A 127 4.54 -9.04 -5.86
CA LYS A 127 5.95 -8.79 -5.53
C LYS A 127 6.71 -8.33 -6.75
N ASP A 128 7.58 -7.36 -6.56
CA ASP A 128 8.52 -6.94 -7.59
C ASP A 128 9.71 -7.91 -7.71
N ARG A 129 10.71 -7.54 -8.53
CA ARG A 129 11.90 -8.35 -8.76
C ARG A 129 12.75 -8.55 -7.51
N GLN A 130 12.69 -7.64 -6.54
CA GLN A 130 13.40 -7.75 -5.27
C GLN A 130 12.62 -8.65 -4.28
N GLY A 131 11.37 -8.97 -4.59
CA GLY A 131 10.48 -9.70 -3.70
C GLY A 131 9.64 -8.79 -2.81
N ASP A 132 9.70 -7.48 -3.04
CA ASP A 132 9.03 -6.47 -2.24
C ASP A 132 7.61 -6.26 -2.74
N THR A 133 6.65 -6.20 -1.82
CA THR A 133 5.28 -5.76 -2.10
C THR A 133 5.19 -4.23 -2.09
N PRO A 134 4.11 -3.63 -2.61
CA PRO A 134 3.85 -2.21 -2.42
C PRO A 134 3.83 -1.78 -0.95
N LEU A 135 3.43 -2.66 -0.02
CA LEU A 135 3.51 -2.35 1.41
C LEU A 135 4.97 -2.31 1.90
N ALA A 136 5.79 -3.29 1.49
CA ALA A 136 7.21 -3.29 1.82
C ALA A 136 7.92 -2.03 1.30
N LEU A 137 7.64 -1.65 0.05
CA LEU A 137 8.18 -0.42 -0.53
C LEU A 137 7.70 0.85 0.20
N ALA A 138 6.46 0.88 0.71
CA ALA A 138 5.95 2.00 1.48
C ALA A 138 6.70 2.14 2.81
N LEU A 139 6.88 1.03 3.53
CA LEU A 139 7.51 1.00 4.85
C LEU A 139 9.03 1.25 4.81
N LEU A 140 9.70 0.82 3.74
CA LEU A 140 11.13 1.05 3.53
C LEU A 140 11.44 2.38 2.80
N GLY A 141 10.41 3.00 2.22
CA GLY A 141 10.52 4.22 1.45
C GLY A 141 10.64 5.48 2.33
N PRO A 142 11.00 6.62 1.73
CA PRO A 142 11.05 7.90 2.44
C PRO A 142 9.66 8.56 2.61
N HIS A 143 8.59 7.90 2.17
CA HIS A 143 7.25 8.48 2.09
C HIS A 143 6.48 8.32 3.40
N ASP A 144 5.50 9.21 3.60
CA ASP A 144 4.74 9.31 4.84
C ASP A 144 3.85 8.09 5.11
N ASP A 145 3.42 7.96 6.38
CA ASP A 145 2.62 6.82 6.83
C ASP A 145 1.30 6.62 6.07
N GLU A 146 0.82 7.68 5.42
CA GLU A 146 -0.40 7.68 4.61
C GLU A 146 -0.39 6.61 3.51
N VAL A 147 0.73 6.43 2.81
CA VAL A 147 0.88 5.50 1.69
C VAL A 147 0.79 4.05 2.18
N ALA A 148 1.49 3.74 3.27
CA ALA A 148 1.44 2.42 3.89
C ALA A 148 0.05 2.13 4.46
N LEU A 149 -0.57 3.10 5.14
CA LEU A 149 -1.94 2.98 5.65
C LEU A 149 -2.95 2.71 4.53
N LEU A 150 -2.82 3.38 3.39
CA LEU A 150 -3.71 3.19 2.25
C LEU A 150 -3.64 1.75 1.71
N VAL A 151 -2.44 1.20 1.57
CA VAL A 151 -2.23 -0.20 1.14
C VAL A 151 -2.79 -1.18 2.16
N LEU A 152 -2.62 -0.90 3.45
CA LEU A 152 -3.16 -1.71 4.54
C LEU A 152 -4.70 -1.69 4.61
N GLU A 153 -5.33 -0.56 4.28
CA GLU A 153 -6.78 -0.40 4.33
C GLU A 153 -7.50 -0.94 3.09
N LYS A 154 -6.94 -0.72 1.90
CA LYS A 154 -7.60 -1.04 0.63
C LYS A 154 -7.02 -2.27 -0.10
N GLY A 155 -5.79 -2.68 0.22
CA GLY A 155 -5.14 -3.82 -0.41
C GLY A 155 -5.68 -5.18 0.08
N SER A 156 -5.73 -6.16 -0.83
CA SER A 156 -6.01 -7.56 -0.47
C SER A 156 -4.74 -8.25 0.04
N LEU A 157 -4.23 -7.78 1.16
CA LEU A 157 -3.03 -8.27 1.82
C LEU A 157 -3.35 -9.15 3.03
N GLN A 158 -2.35 -9.88 3.51
CA GLN A 158 -2.30 -10.36 4.90
C GLN A 158 -1.30 -9.48 5.66
N PRO A 159 -1.71 -8.27 6.13
CA PRO A 159 -0.80 -7.30 6.73
C PRO A 159 0.09 -7.85 7.83
N ALA A 160 -0.45 -8.80 8.60
CA ALA A 160 0.25 -9.43 9.69
C ALA A 160 1.51 -10.18 9.22
N GLU A 161 1.49 -10.85 8.08
CA GLU A 161 2.67 -11.62 7.62
C GLU A 161 3.79 -10.70 7.15
N GLU A 162 3.45 -9.68 6.39
CA GLU A 162 4.42 -8.76 5.79
C GLU A 162 4.94 -7.75 6.82
N VAL A 163 4.04 -7.13 7.60
CA VAL A 163 4.46 -6.18 8.65
C VAL A 163 5.35 -6.89 9.66
N LEU A 164 5.03 -8.11 10.08
CA LEU A 164 5.88 -8.84 11.03
C LEU A 164 7.23 -9.22 10.44
N ALA A 165 7.28 -9.62 9.16
CA ALA A 165 8.55 -9.91 8.49
C ALA A 165 9.44 -8.66 8.41
N LEU A 166 8.84 -7.49 8.13
CA LEU A 166 9.54 -6.22 7.98
C LEU A 166 9.91 -5.54 9.30
N ILE A 167 9.25 -5.85 10.43
CA ILE A 167 9.60 -5.27 11.75
C ILE A 167 11.08 -5.48 12.06
N HIS A 168 11.63 -6.67 11.79
CA HIS A 168 13.05 -6.94 12.05
C HIS A 168 13.99 -6.05 11.21
N GLU A 169 13.63 -5.84 9.94
CA GLU A 169 14.42 -5.07 8.98
C GLU A 169 14.31 -3.55 9.24
N ILE A 170 13.13 -3.07 9.60
CA ILE A 170 12.87 -1.67 9.96
C ILE A 170 13.59 -1.30 11.27
N GLU A 171 13.49 -2.15 12.29
CA GLU A 171 14.16 -1.92 13.58
C GLU A 171 15.69 -1.88 13.47
N THR A 172 16.27 -2.66 12.56
CA THR A 172 17.73 -2.72 12.35
C THR A 172 18.25 -1.61 11.46
N HIS A 173 17.47 -1.15 10.47
CA HIS A 173 17.98 -0.23 9.44
C HIS A 173 17.41 1.19 9.46
N LEU A 174 16.19 1.41 9.95
CA LEU A 174 15.46 2.68 9.80
C LEU A 174 15.11 3.37 11.13
N GLY A 175 15.24 2.65 12.25
CA GLY A 175 14.79 3.15 13.56
C GLY A 175 13.34 2.77 13.85
N THR A 176 12.89 3.02 15.08
CA THR A 176 11.67 2.44 15.67
C THR A 176 10.45 2.57 14.77
N PHE A 177 9.83 1.43 14.46
CA PHE A 177 8.57 1.32 13.72
C PHE A 177 7.44 2.13 14.37
N ASP A 178 6.67 2.86 13.56
CA ASP A 178 5.64 3.77 14.04
C ASP A 178 4.48 3.01 14.75
N PRO A 179 4.11 3.40 15.99
CA PRO A 179 2.95 2.85 16.70
C PRO A 179 1.63 2.84 15.92
N LEU A 180 1.45 3.69 14.91
CA LEU A 180 0.25 3.82 14.08
C LEU A 180 -0.10 2.55 13.29
N TYR A 181 0.88 1.71 12.97
CA TYR A 181 0.63 0.46 12.25
C TYR A 181 0.35 -0.73 13.18
N ALA A 182 0.64 -0.58 14.47
CA ALA A 182 0.43 -1.60 15.48
C ALA A 182 -1.04 -2.07 15.61
N PRO A 183 -2.06 -1.19 15.51
CA PRO A 183 -3.46 -1.60 15.42
C PRO A 183 -3.78 -2.54 14.25
N TYR A 184 -3.03 -2.50 13.14
CA TYR A 184 -3.27 -3.33 11.96
C TYR A 184 -2.73 -4.75 12.14
N VAL A 185 -1.54 -4.89 12.71
CA VAL A 185 -1.05 -6.19 13.23
C VAL A 185 -2.05 -6.76 14.24
N ALA A 186 -2.64 -5.89 15.06
CA ALA A 186 -3.64 -6.24 16.04
C ALA A 186 -5.06 -6.50 15.50
N ARG A 187 -5.33 -6.39 14.19
CA ARG A 187 -6.65 -6.73 13.61
C ARG A 187 -6.77 -8.20 13.19
N GLN A 188 -5.67 -8.93 13.00
CA GLN A 188 -5.71 -10.33 12.56
C GLN A 188 -5.03 -11.30 13.55
N PRO A 189 -5.66 -12.47 13.83
CA PRO A 189 -5.09 -13.47 14.73
C PRO A 189 -3.73 -13.94 14.23
N LEU A 190 -2.73 -13.92 15.10
CA LEU A 190 -1.37 -14.34 14.78
C LEU A 190 -1.22 -15.82 15.16
N THR A 191 -0.61 -16.59 14.28
CA THR A 191 -0.29 -17.99 14.58
C THR A 191 0.76 -18.07 15.70
N PRO A 192 0.82 -19.18 16.46
CA PRO A 192 1.84 -19.38 17.49
C PRO A 192 3.28 -19.22 16.99
N HIS A 193 3.55 -19.60 15.74
CA HIS A 193 4.85 -19.45 15.10
C HIS A 193 5.17 -17.98 14.76
N GLN A 194 4.20 -17.22 14.27
CA GLN A 194 4.37 -15.78 14.04
C GLN A 194 4.68 -15.04 15.33
N TRP A 195 4.09 -15.45 16.46
CA TRP A 195 4.43 -14.94 17.79
C TRP A 195 5.87 -15.24 18.24
N GLU A 196 6.52 -16.27 17.71
CA GLU A 196 7.92 -16.60 18.03
C GLU A 196 8.93 -15.72 17.28
N LEU A 197 8.52 -15.14 16.16
CA LEU A 197 9.37 -14.27 15.34
C LEU A 197 9.44 -12.83 15.86
N ILE A 198 8.57 -12.44 16.79
CA ILE A 198 8.51 -11.07 17.31
C ILE A 198 9.36 -10.94 18.58
N HIS A 199 10.37 -10.06 18.55
CA HIS A 199 11.17 -9.76 19.72
C HIS A 199 10.36 -9.01 20.80
N THR A 200 10.61 -9.35 22.06
CA THR A 200 9.86 -8.86 23.22
C THR A 200 10.05 -7.38 23.50
N ASP A 201 11.12 -6.79 23.00
CA ASP A 201 11.48 -5.38 23.18
C ASP A 201 10.89 -4.47 22.08
N CYS A 202 10.08 -5.04 21.19
CA CYS A 202 9.48 -4.36 20.06
C CYS A 202 8.44 -3.31 20.51
N PRO A 203 8.67 -2.00 20.31
CA PRO A 203 7.72 -0.95 20.69
C PRO A 203 6.37 -1.08 19.97
N VAL A 204 6.37 -1.73 18.80
CA VAL A 204 5.17 -2.05 18.01
C VAL A 204 4.24 -2.97 18.77
N LEU A 205 4.77 -4.01 19.45
CA LEU A 205 3.96 -4.91 20.24
C LEU A 205 3.29 -4.17 21.40
N ALA A 206 4.01 -3.27 22.06
CA ALA A 206 3.45 -2.46 23.15
C ALA A 206 2.29 -1.57 22.66
N ALA A 207 2.38 -1.03 21.44
CA ALA A 207 1.33 -0.23 20.82
C ALA A 207 0.15 -1.07 20.29
N ALA A 208 0.39 -2.27 19.79
CA ALA A 208 -0.62 -3.21 19.27
C ALA A 208 -1.46 -3.84 20.40
N LEU A 209 -0.87 -3.90 21.59
CA LEU A 209 -1.35 -4.59 22.77
C LEU A 209 -2.81 -4.28 23.16
N PRO A 210 -3.28 -3.02 23.22
CA PRO A 210 -4.65 -2.73 23.60
C PRO A 210 -5.68 -3.30 22.61
N ALA A 211 -5.31 -3.42 21.34
CA ALA A 211 -6.16 -3.99 20.30
C ALA A 211 -6.14 -5.53 20.33
N VAL A 212 -4.97 -6.16 20.56
CA VAL A 212 -4.86 -7.62 20.77
C VAL A 212 -5.66 -8.05 22.01
N LEU A 213 -5.57 -7.29 23.10
CA LEU A 213 -6.32 -7.54 24.34
C LEU A 213 -7.84 -7.52 24.13
N ARG A 214 -8.35 -6.72 23.19
CA ARG A 214 -9.78 -6.64 22.89
C ARG A 214 -10.31 -7.83 22.07
N ARG A 215 -9.45 -8.51 21.29
CA ARG A 215 -9.89 -9.51 20.30
C ARG A 215 -9.79 -10.96 20.79
N SER A 216 -8.77 -11.31 21.57
CA SER A 216 -8.50 -12.70 21.96
C SER A 216 -7.86 -12.80 23.34
N THR A 217 -8.50 -13.56 24.23
CA THR A 217 -8.00 -13.81 25.58
C THR A 217 -6.82 -14.76 25.63
N VAL A 218 -6.73 -15.69 24.66
CA VAL A 218 -5.67 -16.70 24.58
C VAL A 218 -4.37 -16.08 24.05
N GLU A 219 -4.45 -15.27 22.99
CA GLU A 219 -3.27 -14.57 22.45
C GLU A 219 -2.72 -13.54 23.44
N ALA A 220 -3.62 -12.82 24.12
CA ALA A 220 -3.24 -11.88 25.17
C ALA A 220 -2.42 -12.53 26.30
N GLY A 221 -2.83 -13.72 26.75
CA GLY A 221 -2.11 -14.46 27.79
C GLY A 221 -0.68 -14.84 27.36
N LEU A 222 -0.53 -15.35 26.13
CA LEU A 222 0.78 -15.71 25.57
C LEU A 222 1.70 -14.49 25.44
N LEU A 223 1.15 -13.36 25.02
CA LEU A 223 1.88 -12.11 24.79
C LEU A 223 2.33 -11.46 26.11
N VAL A 224 1.46 -11.40 27.12
CA VAL A 224 1.78 -10.82 28.44
C VAL A 224 2.93 -11.56 29.12
N HIS A 225 2.98 -12.89 28.99
CA HIS A 225 4.05 -13.70 29.57
C HIS A 225 5.42 -13.48 28.91
N ARG A 226 5.45 -13.04 27.65
CA ARG A 226 6.69 -12.82 26.91
C ARG A 226 7.24 -11.41 27.11
N LEU A 227 6.43 -10.42 27.46
CA LEU A 227 6.88 -9.03 27.57
C LEU A 227 7.93 -8.80 28.68
N PRO A 228 8.86 -7.85 28.50
CA PRO A 228 9.81 -7.45 29.54
C PRO A 228 9.09 -6.90 30.78
N PRO A 229 9.69 -7.01 31.98
CA PRO A 229 9.05 -6.61 33.24
C PRO A 229 8.57 -5.14 33.24
N GLU A 230 9.31 -4.23 32.61
CA GLU A 230 8.90 -2.82 32.48
C GLU A 230 7.59 -2.62 31.70
N HIS A 231 7.35 -3.44 30.67
CA HIS A 231 6.18 -3.37 29.81
C HIS A 231 4.98 -4.08 30.44
N GLN A 232 5.22 -5.16 31.20
CA GLN A 232 4.21 -5.81 32.04
C GLN A 232 3.63 -4.84 33.09
N ALA A 233 4.44 -3.95 33.66
CA ALA A 233 3.97 -2.94 34.62
C ALA A 233 3.07 -1.87 33.97
N ARG A 234 3.43 -1.39 32.77
CA ARG A 234 2.58 -0.45 32.00
C ARG A 234 1.24 -1.08 31.60
N LEU A 235 1.27 -2.35 31.23
CA LEU A 235 0.09 -3.18 31.00
C LEU A 235 -0.83 -3.27 32.21
N ARG A 236 -0.26 -3.53 33.41
CA ARG A 236 -1.01 -3.55 34.67
C ARG A 236 -1.75 -2.23 34.86
N THR A 237 -1.08 -1.10 34.65
CA THR A 237 -1.68 0.23 34.76
C THR A 237 -2.79 0.44 33.73
N ALA A 238 -2.58 0.08 32.46
CA ALA A 238 -3.59 0.20 31.41
C ALA A 238 -4.82 -0.69 31.65
N ALA A 239 -4.64 -1.93 32.09
CA ALA A 239 -5.72 -2.85 32.42
C ALA A 239 -6.53 -2.37 33.64
N LEU A 240 -5.87 -1.84 34.67
CA LEU A 240 -6.52 -1.22 35.82
C LEU A 240 -7.33 0.03 35.44
N CYS A 241 -6.82 0.86 34.53
CA CYS A 241 -7.55 2.01 33.99
C CYS A 241 -8.77 1.57 33.16
N LEU A 242 -8.62 0.60 32.26
CA LEU A 242 -9.73 0.06 31.46
C LEU A 242 -10.81 -0.61 32.32
N GLY A 243 -10.41 -1.35 33.36
CA GLY A 243 -11.34 -1.95 34.32
C GLY A 243 -12.11 -0.92 35.16
N ARG A 244 -11.53 0.27 35.39
CA ARG A 244 -12.21 1.38 36.07
C ARG A 244 -13.17 2.17 35.17
N MET A 245 -12.98 2.12 33.85
CA MET A 245 -13.76 2.90 32.89
C MET A 245 -15.15 2.33 32.55
N CYS A 246 -15.60 1.22 33.17
CA CYS A 246 -16.90 0.58 32.89
C CYS A 246 -17.21 0.48 31.38
N VAL A 247 -16.21 0.14 30.57
CA VAL A 247 -16.40 -0.02 29.12
C VAL A 247 -17.13 -1.35 28.90
N PRO A 248 -18.31 -1.36 28.26
CA PRO A 248 -18.93 -2.62 27.88
C PRO A 248 -18.11 -3.19 26.72
N ALA A 249 -17.67 -4.46 26.85
CA ALA A 249 -16.95 -5.27 25.84
C ALA A 249 -15.43 -5.45 26.02
N LEU A 250 -14.95 -5.76 27.23
CA LEU A 250 -13.82 -6.68 27.38
C LEU A 250 -14.37 -8.03 27.86
N PRO A 251 -13.94 -9.18 27.31
CA PRO A 251 -14.33 -10.47 27.85
C PRO A 251 -13.87 -10.53 29.31
N THR A 252 -14.83 -10.63 30.23
CA THR A 252 -14.61 -10.86 31.66
C THR A 252 -13.50 -11.86 32.01
N PRO A 253 -13.24 -12.96 31.26
CA PRO A 253 -12.09 -13.84 31.52
C PRO A 253 -10.70 -13.18 31.38
N LEU A 254 -10.56 -12.12 30.56
CA LEU A 254 -9.30 -11.41 30.35
C LEU A 254 -8.83 -10.68 31.61
N MET A 255 -9.78 -10.02 32.28
CA MET A 255 -9.48 -9.23 33.49
C MET A 255 -9.01 -10.14 34.62
N TRP A 256 -9.64 -11.32 34.77
CA TRP A 256 -9.25 -12.30 35.80
C TRP A 256 -7.93 -13.00 35.49
N HIS A 257 -7.63 -13.33 34.23
CA HIS A 257 -6.32 -13.90 33.88
C HIS A 257 -5.18 -12.90 34.06
N LEU A 258 -5.34 -11.64 33.63
CA LEU A 258 -4.32 -10.60 33.82
C LEU A 258 -4.12 -10.23 35.30
N LEU A 259 -5.18 -10.28 36.11
CA LEU A 259 -5.08 -10.13 37.56
C LEU A 259 -4.46 -11.38 38.22
N ALA A 260 -4.71 -12.59 37.73
CA ALA A 260 -4.07 -13.81 38.24
C ALA A 260 -2.55 -13.81 37.98
N LEU A 261 -2.11 -13.28 36.83
CA LEU A 261 -0.70 -13.04 36.50
C LEU A 261 -0.02 -11.97 37.37
N SER A 262 -0.76 -11.26 38.22
CA SER A 262 -0.22 -10.33 39.22
C SER A 262 0.15 -11.00 40.56
N VAL A 263 -0.16 -12.29 40.73
CA VAL A 263 -0.02 -13.03 42.00
C VAL A 263 1.20 -13.95 42.03
N THR A 264 1.80 -14.29 40.88
CA THR A 264 3.03 -15.09 40.82
C THR A 264 4.24 -14.19 40.60
N PRO A 265 5.22 -14.15 41.53
CA PRO A 265 6.44 -13.36 41.42
C PRO A 265 7.38 -13.85 40.32
#